data_AF-A0A6L6GWS6-F1
#
_entry.id   AF-A0A6L6GWS6-F1
#
_cell.length_a   1.000
_cell.length_b   1.000
_cell.length_c   1.000
_cell.angle_alpha   90.00
_cell.angle_beta   90.00
_cell.angle_gamma   90.00
#
_symmetry.space_group_name_H-M   'P 1'
#
loop_
_entity.id
_entity.type
_entity.pdbx_description
1 polymer ?
#
loop_
_entity_poly.entity_id
_entity_poly.type
_entity_poly.pdbx_seq_one_letter_code
_entity_poly.pdbx_strand_id
1 'polypeptide(L)' 'MKKSFYHFAQIHRGKMHADEFSRFGDAVFLDHSFPKTSSDFDDLSRYIEEKAHPHMTAAVFDQLWEEYVRT' A
#
# COMPACT_ATOMS: atom_id res chain seq x y z
N MET A 1 5.86 -18.13 5.28
CA MET A 1 5.56 -17.30 4.10
C MET A 1 5.73 -15.85 4.48
N LYS A 2 6.55 -15.09 3.74
CA LYS A 2 6.62 -13.62 3.91
C LYS A 2 5.27 -13.05 3.47
N LYS A 3 4.64 -12.20 4.30
CA LYS A 3 3.37 -11.56 3.92
C LYS A 3 3.65 -10.63 2.74
N SER A 4 2.82 -10.65 1.70
CA SER A 4 2.88 -9.66 0.61
C SER A 4 2.65 -8.25 1.17
N PHE A 5 3.09 -7.21 0.46
CA PHE A 5 2.80 -5.82 0.84
C PHE A 5 1.29 -5.56 0.98
N TYR A 6 0.45 -6.13 0.10
CA TYR A 6 -1.01 -5.99 0.19
C TYR A 6 -1.58 -6.41 1.56
N HIS A 7 -1.15 -7.57 2.07
CA HIS A 7 -1.56 -8.09 3.37
C HIS A 7 -1.05 -7.22 4.53
N PHE A 8 0.13 -6.63 4.40
CA PHE A 8 0.64 -5.64 5.34
C PHE A 8 -0.24 -4.38 5.33
N ALA A 9 -0.53 -3.81 4.16
CA ALA A 9 -1.36 -2.61 4.02
C ALA A 9 -2.77 -2.74 4.63
N GLN A 10 -3.31 -3.95 4.73
CA GLN A 10 -4.61 -4.19 5.38
C GLN A 10 -4.64 -3.78 6.85
N ILE A 11 -3.51 -3.78 7.57
CA ILE A 11 -3.48 -3.44 9.00
C ILE A 11 -3.76 -1.95 9.26
N HIS A 12 -3.56 -1.10 8.26
CA HIS A 12 -3.72 0.35 8.40
C HIS A 12 -5.16 0.83 8.15
N ARG A 13 -6.04 -0.04 7.64
CA ARG A 13 -7.38 0.30 7.16
C ARG A 13 -8.38 0.65 8.26
N GLY A 14 -9.43 1.37 7.87
CA GLY A 14 -10.65 1.50 8.67
C GLY A 14 -10.53 2.36 9.93
N LYS A 15 -9.55 3.28 10.00
CA LYS A 15 -9.47 4.24 11.11
C LYS A 15 -10.67 5.19 11.09
N MET A 16 -11.32 5.40 12.24
CA MET A 16 -12.44 6.36 12.37
C MET A 16 -12.02 7.78 11.97
N HIS A 17 -10.79 8.16 12.29
CA HIS A 17 -10.14 9.36 11.80
C HIS A 17 -9.02 8.94 10.85
N ALA A 18 -9.36 8.89 9.56
CA ALA A 18 -8.43 8.40 8.55
C ALA A 18 -7.22 9.35 8.42
N ASP A 19 -6.03 8.80 8.66
CA ASP A 19 -4.76 9.38 8.25
C ASP A 19 -4.39 8.92 6.84
N GLU A 20 -3.23 9.36 6.35
CA GLU A 20 -2.76 9.03 5.01
C GLU A 20 -2.53 7.51 4.83
N PHE A 21 -2.10 6.82 5.88
CA PHE A 21 -1.87 5.37 5.84
C PHE A 21 -3.18 4.59 5.77
N SER A 22 -4.19 4.99 6.53
CA SER A 22 -5.53 4.41 6.42
C SER A 22 -6.13 4.65 5.04
N ARG A 23 -6.03 5.88 4.51
CA ARG A 23 -6.50 6.19 3.16
C ARG A 23 -5.79 5.38 2.09
N PHE A 24 -4.47 5.19 2.22
CA PHE A 24 -3.69 4.35 1.33
C PHE A 24 -4.13 2.89 1.41
N GLY A 25 -4.23 2.32 2.61
CA GLY A 25 -4.68 0.94 2.81
C GLY A 25 -6.09 0.69 2.28
N ASP A 26 -7.00 1.65 2.47
CA ASP A 26 -8.37 1.55 1.95
C ASP A 26 -8.40 1.67 0.43
N ALA A 27 -7.59 2.55 -0.17
CA ALA A 27 -7.44 2.64 -1.62
C ALA A 27 -6.89 1.34 -2.23
N VAL A 28 -5.84 0.78 -1.64
CA VAL A 28 -5.26 -0.52 -2.04
C VAL A 28 -6.29 -1.65 -1.95
N PHE A 29 -7.13 -1.66 -0.92
CA PHE A 29 -8.17 -2.67 -0.76
C PHE A 29 -9.27 -2.57 -1.81
N LEU A 30 -9.73 -1.34 -2.10
CA LEU A 30 -10.78 -1.08 -3.09
C LEU A 30 -10.29 -1.32 -4.52
N ASP A 31 -8.97 -1.30 -4.74
CA ASP A 31 -8.36 -1.55 -6.04
C ASP A 31 -8.23 -3.05 -6.35
N HIS A 32 -9.13 -3.54 -7.21
CA HIS A 32 -9.16 -4.94 -7.60
C HIS A 32 -7.98 -5.35 -8.48
N SER A 33 -7.33 -4.40 -9.17
CA SER A 33 -6.14 -4.66 -9.99
C SER A 33 -4.84 -4.59 -9.21
N PHE A 34 -4.88 -4.26 -7.91
CA PHE A 34 -3.67 -4.18 -7.11
C PHE A 34 -2.95 -5.54 -7.07
N PRO A 35 -1.62 -5.60 -7.25
CA PRO A 35 -0.87 -6.86 -7.27
C PRO A 35 -0.76 -7.49 -5.87
N LYS A 36 -1.81 -8.21 -5.45
CA LYS A 36 -2.00 -8.70 -4.07
C LYS A 36 -0.94 -9.71 -3.59
N THR A 37 -0.23 -10.33 -4.51
CA THR A 37 0.81 -11.32 -4.22
C THR A 37 2.22 -10.74 -4.32
N SER A 38 2.38 -9.50 -4.79
CA SER A 38 3.70 -8.90 -4.92
C SER A 38 4.27 -8.50 -3.55
N SER A 39 5.58 -8.73 -3.41
CA SER A 39 6.42 -8.24 -2.33
C SER A 39 7.69 -7.60 -2.87
N ASP A 40 7.71 -7.27 -4.17
CA ASP A 40 8.82 -6.63 -4.86
C ASP A 40 8.61 -5.12 -4.90
N PHE A 41 9.64 -4.35 -4.56
CA PHE A 41 9.54 -2.89 -4.46
C PHE A 41 9.30 -2.27 -5.83
N ASP A 42 10.05 -2.69 -6.85
CA ASP A 42 10.04 -2.05 -8.17
C ASP A 42 8.70 -2.29 -8.87
N ASP A 43 8.14 -3.50 -8.74
CA ASP A 43 6.82 -3.82 -9.28
C ASP A 43 5.71 -2.99 -8.63
N LEU A 44 5.76 -2.81 -7.30
CA LEU A 44 4.76 -2.06 -6.55
C LEU A 44 4.91 -0.55 -6.75
N SER A 45 6.15 -0.03 -6.76
CA SER A 45 6.44 1.37 -7.01
C SER A 45 5.95 1.79 -8.39
N ARG A 46 6.28 1.00 -9.43
CA ARG A 46 5.80 1.25 -10.80
C ARG A 46 4.28 1.28 -10.87
N TYR A 47 3.61 0.30 -10.25
CA TYR A 47 2.15 0.27 -10.20
C TYR A 47 1.57 1.56 -9.60
N ILE A 48 2.16 2.03 -8.49
CA ILE A 48 1.68 3.21 -7.76
C ILE A 48 1.90 4.48 -8.56
N GLU A 49 3.08 4.66 -9.16
CA GLU A 49 3.40 5.79 -10.04
C GLU A 49 2.48 5.84 -11.26
N GLU A 50 2.27 4.71 -11.93
CA GLU A 50 1.39 4.62 -13.11
C GLU A 50 -0.09 4.82 -12.76
N LYS A 51 -0.54 4.37 -11.59
CA LYS A 51 -1.93 4.53 -11.14
C LYS A 51 -2.29 5.99 -10.88
N ALA A 52 -1.32 6.81 -10.45
CA ALA A 52 -1.50 8.23 -10.14
C ALA A 52 -2.74 8.52 -9.25
N HIS A 53 -3.00 7.64 -8.28
CA HIS A 53 -4.19 7.73 -7.43
C HIS A 53 -4.01 8.77 -6.31
N PRO A 54 -5.03 9.59 -5.97
CA PRO A 54 -4.89 10.67 -4.99
C PRO A 54 -4.52 10.22 -3.57
N HIS A 55 -4.75 8.95 -3.23
CA HIS A 55 -4.41 8.38 -1.92
C HIS A 55 -3.32 7.31 -1.97
N MET A 56 -2.97 6.79 -3.17
CA MET A 56 -1.82 5.90 -3.32
C MET A 56 -0.68 6.73 -3.89
N THR A 57 -0.11 7.60 -3.05
CA THR A 57 0.99 8.48 -3.45
C THR A 57 2.31 7.77 -3.21
N ALA A 58 3.32 8.09 -4.03
CA ALA A 58 4.68 7.55 -3.86
C ALA A 58 5.24 7.85 -2.45
N ALA A 59 5.04 9.07 -1.95
CA ALA A 59 5.50 9.47 -0.62
C ALA A 59 4.90 8.62 0.52
N VAL A 60 3.60 8.31 0.45
CA VAL A 60 2.95 7.45 1.47
C VAL A 60 3.36 5.99 1.29
N PHE A 61 3.54 5.54 0.05
CA PHE A 61 4.07 4.22 -0.24
C PHE A 61 5.47 4.00 0.34
N ASP A 62 6.39 4.94 0.15
CA ASP A 62 7.76 4.85 0.66
C ASP A 62 7.78 4.69 2.18
N GLN A 63 6.96 5.46 2.90
CA GLN A 63 6.83 5.35 4.36
C GLN A 63 6.27 3.99 4.80
N LEU A 64 5.21 3.52 4.16
CA LEU A 64 4.63 2.19 4.44
C LEU A 64 5.60 1.06 4.06
N TRP A 65 6.40 1.25 3.02
CA TRP A 65 7.40 0.29 2.58
C TRP A 65 8.52 0.12 3.61
N GLU A 66 9.01 1.22 4.17
CA GLU A 66 9.99 1.18 5.27
C GLU A 66 9.47 0.41 6.49
N GLU A 67 8.19 0.59 6.84
CA GLU A 67 7.57 -0.19 7.91
C GLU A 67 7.46 -1.68 7.52
N TYR A 68 7.02 -1.97 6.30
CA TYR A 68 6.87 -3.33 5.78
C TYR A 68 8.19 -4.13 5.82
N VAL A 69 9.32 -3.54 5.40
CA VAL A 69 10.61 -4.25 5.38
C VAL A 69 11.20 -4.47 6.77
N ARG A 70 10.72 -3.77 7.79
CA ARG A 70 11.12 -3.95 9.20
C ARG A 70 10.31 -5.04 9.92
N THR A 71 9.22 -5.53 9.32
CA THR A 71 8.39 -6.63 9.84
C THR A 71 8.87 -8.01 9.41
#